data_AF-A0AA42YTJ6-F1
#
_entry.id   AF-A0AA42YTJ6-F1
#
_cell.length_a   1.000
_cell.length_b   1.000
_cell.length_c   1.000
_cell.angle_alpha   90.00
_cell.angle_beta   90.00
_cell.angle_gamma   90.00
#
_symmetry.space_group_name_H-M   'P 1'
#
loop_
_entity.id
_entity.type
_entity.pdbx_description
1 polymer ?
#
loop_
_entity_poly.entity_id
_entity_poly.type
_entity_poly.pdbx_seq_one_letter_code
_entity_poly.pdbx_strand_id
1 'polypeptide(L)'
;VGIWTERDLLHNVALPEFDPDTALIGDYMTTPIHTTPHDTPILKINEMFLGLFIRHILIEKNGDHIGLLSIGDVLRASLIEQDRQIKSLNKIASWEYYENWGWHRKKR
;
A
#
# COMPACT_ATOMS: atom_id res chain seq x y z
N VAL A 1 0.66 -22.92 1.39
CA VAL A 1 -0.53 -22.05 1.29
C VAL A 1 -0.22 -20.98 0.26
N GLY A 2 -1.13 -20.71 -0.67
CA GLY A 2 -0.93 -19.77 -1.77
C GLY A 2 -2.07 -18.75 -1.89
N ILE A 3 -2.04 -17.96 -2.95
CA ILE A 3 -3.08 -16.97 -3.28
C ILE A 3 -3.62 -17.19 -4.70
N TRP A 4 -4.94 -17.09 -4.84
CA TRP A 4 -5.62 -17.06 -6.12
C TRP A 4 -6.48 -15.80 -6.18
N THR A 5 -6.41 -15.08 -7.30
CA THR A 5 -6.97 -13.74 -7.48
C THR A 5 -7.78 -13.65 -8.77
N GLU A 6 -8.46 -12.52 -8.97
CA GLU A 6 -9.20 -12.23 -10.21
C GLU A 6 -8.30 -12.28 -11.45
N ARG A 7 -7.01 -11.91 -11.31
CA ARG A 7 -6.04 -12.01 -12.42
C ARG A 7 -5.83 -13.46 -12.81
N ASP A 8 -5.72 -14.33 -11.83
CA ASP A 8 -5.50 -15.75 -12.05
C ASP A 8 -6.74 -16.36 -12.68
N LEU A 9 -7.94 -16.01 -12.21
CA LEU A 9 -9.19 -16.41 -12.87
C LEU A 9 -9.21 -15.98 -14.35
N LEU A 10 -8.94 -14.71 -14.65
CA LEU A 10 -8.93 -14.20 -16.03
C LEU A 10 -7.89 -14.89 -16.91
N HIS A 11 -6.76 -15.33 -16.35
CA HIS A 11 -5.76 -16.09 -17.07
C HIS A 11 -6.22 -17.53 -17.30
N ASN A 12 -6.75 -18.17 -16.25
CA ASN A 12 -7.11 -19.58 -16.27
C ASN A 12 -8.30 -19.87 -17.18
N VAL A 13 -9.29 -18.98 -17.28
CA VAL A 13 -10.43 -19.17 -18.22
C VAL A 13 -10.01 -19.20 -19.69
N ALA A 14 -8.80 -18.77 -20.03
CA ALA A 14 -8.25 -18.90 -21.37
C ALA A 14 -7.60 -20.28 -21.63
N LEU A 15 -7.38 -21.08 -20.58
CA LEU A 15 -6.81 -22.42 -20.66
C LEU A 15 -7.91 -23.45 -20.97
N PRO A 16 -7.80 -24.25 -22.05
CA PRO A 16 -8.80 -25.25 -22.41
C PRO A 16 -9.11 -26.29 -21.33
N GLU A 17 -8.15 -26.57 -20.46
CA GLU A 17 -8.23 -27.54 -19.37
C GLU A 17 -8.85 -26.98 -18.07
N PHE A 18 -9.06 -25.68 -17.99
CA PHE A 18 -9.64 -25.05 -16.81
C PHE A 18 -11.17 -25.05 -16.87
N ASP A 19 -11.78 -25.81 -15.96
CA ASP A 19 -13.22 -25.78 -15.72
C ASP A 19 -13.49 -25.19 -14.32
N PRO A 20 -14.11 -24.00 -14.21
CA PRO A 20 -14.34 -23.35 -12.92
C PRO A 20 -15.26 -24.14 -11.97
N ASP A 21 -16.06 -25.09 -12.48
CA ASP A 21 -16.95 -25.90 -11.65
C ASP A 21 -16.23 -27.09 -10.98
N THR A 22 -15.08 -27.50 -11.52
CA THR A 22 -14.34 -28.69 -11.05
C THR A 22 -12.89 -28.40 -10.63
N ALA A 23 -12.31 -27.28 -11.07
CA ALA A 23 -10.94 -26.89 -10.75
C ALA A 23 -10.72 -26.65 -9.25
N LEU A 24 -9.63 -27.19 -8.70
CA LEU A 24 -9.22 -26.93 -7.33
C LEU A 24 -8.33 -25.68 -7.27
N ILE A 25 -8.61 -24.75 -6.35
CA ILE A 25 -7.80 -23.54 -6.13
C ILE A 25 -6.30 -23.86 -5.97
N GLY A 26 -5.99 -24.98 -5.31
CA GLY A 26 -4.61 -25.39 -5.05
C GLY A 26 -3.77 -25.61 -6.31
N ASP A 27 -4.40 -26.03 -7.42
CA ASP A 27 -3.72 -26.32 -8.68
C ASP A 27 -3.42 -25.03 -9.49
N TYR A 28 -4.13 -23.95 -9.17
CA TYR A 28 -4.13 -22.70 -9.93
C TYR A 28 -3.68 -21.48 -9.12
N MET A 29 -3.40 -21.64 -7.82
CA MET A 29 -2.92 -20.56 -6.96
C MET A 29 -1.42 -20.33 -7.13
N THR A 30 -0.98 -19.09 -6.91
CA THR A 30 0.45 -18.78 -6.79
C THR A 30 0.95 -19.19 -5.40
N THR A 31 2.05 -19.95 -5.36
CA THR A 31 2.72 -20.38 -4.12
C THR A 31 4.25 -20.25 -4.24
N PRO A 32 4.96 -19.81 -3.18
CA PRO A 32 4.42 -19.31 -1.92
C PRO A 32 3.81 -17.91 -2.06
N ILE A 33 2.83 -17.57 -1.21
CA ILE A 33 2.32 -16.21 -1.13
C ILE A 33 3.42 -15.27 -0.63
N HIS A 34 3.52 -14.06 -1.22
CA HIS A 34 4.44 -13.05 -0.73
C HIS A 34 3.96 -12.49 0.62
N THR A 35 4.89 -12.43 1.58
CA THR A 35 4.62 -11.92 2.92
C THR A 35 5.54 -10.74 3.25
N THR A 36 5.13 -9.93 4.23
CA THR A 36 5.96 -8.87 4.80
C THR A 36 5.62 -8.62 6.27
N PRO A 37 6.59 -8.24 7.13
CA PRO A 37 6.32 -7.89 8.52
C PRO A 37 5.34 -6.72 8.69
N HIS A 38 4.55 -6.74 9.76
CA HIS A 38 3.56 -5.70 10.09
C HIS A 38 4.11 -4.29 10.32
N ASP A 39 5.41 -4.16 10.59
CA ASP A 39 6.13 -2.91 10.81
C ASP A 39 6.88 -2.43 9.56
N THR A 40 6.68 -3.09 8.41
CA THR A 40 7.28 -2.70 7.14
C THR A 40 6.79 -1.31 6.72
N PRO A 41 7.71 -0.37 6.38
CA PRO A 41 7.33 0.97 5.94
C PRO A 41 6.44 0.94 4.70
N ILE A 42 5.44 1.82 4.66
CA ILE A 42 4.46 1.91 3.56
C ILE A 42 5.12 2.09 2.18
N LEU A 43 6.21 2.88 2.12
CA LEU A 43 6.99 3.09 0.90
C LEU A 43 7.60 1.78 0.40
N LYS A 44 8.06 0.91 1.32
CA LYS A 44 8.63 -0.38 0.96
C LYS A 44 7.58 -1.33 0.42
N ILE A 45 6.37 -1.31 1.00
CA ILE A 45 5.26 -2.12 0.49
C ILE A 45 4.87 -1.67 -0.93
N ASN A 46 4.87 -0.36 -1.21
CA ASN A 46 4.68 0.16 -2.58
C ASN A 46 5.76 -0.36 -3.56
N GLU A 47 7.04 -0.32 -3.16
CA GLU A 47 8.13 -0.87 -3.96
C GLU A 47 7.95 -2.37 -4.23
N MET A 48 7.47 -3.13 -3.24
CA MET A 48 7.20 -4.56 -3.40
C MET A 48 6.08 -4.82 -4.41
N PHE A 49 4.99 -4.06 -4.39
CA PHE A 49 3.94 -4.19 -5.41
C PHE A 49 4.45 -3.94 -6.82
N LEU A 50 5.29 -2.91 -7.00
CA LEU A 50 5.88 -2.58 -8.30
C LEU A 50 6.91 -3.63 -8.75
N GLY A 51 7.83 -4.00 -7.87
CA GLY A 51 8.95 -4.89 -8.19
C GLY A 51 8.55 -6.35 -8.38
N LEU A 52 7.53 -6.82 -7.62
CA LEU A 52 7.03 -8.19 -7.71
C LEU A 52 5.84 -8.33 -8.66
N PHE A 53 5.32 -7.22 -9.20
CA PHE A 53 4.11 -7.18 -10.05
C PHE A 53 2.86 -7.80 -9.39
N ILE A 54 2.77 -7.74 -8.06
CA ILE A 54 1.63 -8.24 -7.29
C ILE A 54 0.74 -7.08 -6.81
N ARG A 55 -0.48 -7.41 -6.38
CA ARG A 55 -1.44 -6.42 -5.85
C ARG A 55 -1.95 -6.73 -4.44
N HIS A 56 -1.54 -7.86 -3.90
CA HIS A 56 -1.88 -8.30 -2.55
C HIS A 56 -0.63 -8.82 -1.87
N ILE A 57 -0.47 -8.52 -0.58
CA ILE A 57 0.64 -9.00 0.22
C ILE A 57 0.15 -9.37 1.62
N LEU A 58 0.60 -10.52 2.11
CA LEU A 58 0.19 -11.02 3.42
C LEU A 58 1.06 -10.40 4.51
N ILE A 59 0.44 -10.00 5.62
CA ILE A 59 1.11 -9.32 6.73
C ILE A 59 1.36 -10.28 7.87
N GLU A 60 2.61 -10.32 8.34
CA GLU A 60 3.04 -11.21 9.39
C GLU A 60 3.44 -10.46 10.66
N LYS A 61 3.10 -11.04 11.82
CA LYS A 61 3.57 -10.58 13.13
C LYS A 61 3.77 -11.79 14.04
N ASN A 62 4.96 -11.94 14.59
CA ASN A 62 5.31 -13.02 15.52
C ASN A 62 5.06 -14.44 14.97
N GLY A 63 5.20 -14.63 13.65
CA GLY A 63 4.94 -15.92 12.99
C GLY A 63 3.47 -16.14 12.59
N ASP A 64 2.56 -15.27 13.01
CA ASP A 64 1.15 -15.33 12.63
C ASP A 64 0.85 -14.42 11.44
N HIS A 65 -0.07 -14.87 10.59
CA HIS A 65 -0.63 -14.07 9.50
C HIS A 65 -1.77 -13.21 10.05
N ILE A 66 -1.57 -11.91 10.11
CA ILE A 66 -2.50 -10.99 10.80
C ILE A 66 -3.41 -10.20 9.85
N GLY A 67 -3.18 -10.29 8.54
CA GLY A 67 -4.00 -9.60 7.57
C GLY A 67 -3.44 -9.65 6.15
N LEU A 68 -4.20 -9.10 5.22
CA LEU A 68 -3.86 -8.98 3.80
C LEU A 68 -4.01 -7.51 3.42
N LEU A 69 -2.99 -6.93 2.78
CA LEU A 69 -3.07 -5.58 2.21
C LEU A 69 -3.14 -5.65 0.70
N SER A 70 -4.04 -4.86 0.12
CA SER A 70 -4.07 -4.59 -1.31
C SER A 70 -3.22 -3.37 -1.67
N ILE A 71 -2.85 -3.25 -2.95
CA ILE A 71 -2.23 -2.03 -3.48
C ILE A 71 -3.10 -0.79 -3.24
N GLY A 72 -4.43 -0.94 -3.28
CA GLY A 72 -5.37 0.17 -3.04
C GLY A 72 -5.29 0.69 -1.60
N ASP A 73 -5.12 -0.20 -0.62
CA ASP A 73 -4.99 0.18 0.79
C ASP A 73 -3.72 1.00 1.02
N VAL A 74 -2.62 0.54 0.46
CA VAL A 74 -1.30 1.18 0.59
C VAL A 74 -1.26 2.52 -0.15
N LEU A 75 -1.84 2.61 -1.36
CA LEU A 75 -1.96 3.87 -2.08
C LEU A 75 -2.83 4.88 -1.32
N ARG A 76 -3.99 4.44 -0.78
CA ARG A 76 -4.87 5.30 0.01
C ARG A 76 -4.17 5.84 1.25
N ALA A 77 -3.48 4.98 2.00
CA ALA A 77 -2.74 5.40 3.19
C ALA A 77 -1.58 6.35 2.83
N SER A 78 -0.90 6.13 1.71
CA SER A 78 0.15 7.02 1.21
C SER A 78 -0.38 8.43 0.90
N LEU A 79 -1.54 8.52 0.24
CA LEU A 79 -2.18 9.80 -0.07
C LEU A 79 -2.60 10.56 1.20
N ILE A 80 -3.14 9.85 2.19
CA ILE A 80 -3.53 10.45 3.47
C ILE A 80 -2.30 11.03 4.19
N GLU A 81 -1.17 10.31 4.18
CA GLU A 81 0.05 10.78 4.82
C GLU A 81 0.68 11.99 4.11
N GLN A 82 0.66 11.99 2.78
CA GLN A 82 1.12 13.14 1.97
C GLN A 82 0.26 14.38 2.22
N ASP A 83 -1.07 14.25 2.27
CA ASP A 83 -1.98 15.37 2.58
C ASP A 83 -1.70 15.97 3.97
N ARG A 84 -1.43 15.13 4.98
CA ARG A 84 -1.02 15.59 6.32
C ARG A 84 0.29 16.36 6.28
N GLN A 85 1.28 15.86 5.54
CA GLN A 85 2.57 16.52 5.40
C GLN A 85 2.45 17.90 4.73
N ILE A 86 1.67 17.99 3.65
CA ILE A 86 1.38 19.25 2.96
C ILE A 86 0.70 20.26 3.90
N LYS A 87 -0.32 19.81 4.64
CA LYS A 87 -1.01 20.66 5.63
C LYS A 87 -0.07 21.16 6.73
N SER A 88 0.83 20.31 7.21
CA SER A 88 1.83 20.69 8.22
C SER A 88 2.81 21.75 7.70
N LEU A 89 3.31 21.57 6.48
CA LEU A 89 4.23 22.53 5.84
C LEU A 89 3.55 23.89 5.60
N ASN A 90 2.33 23.88 5.07
CA ASN A 90 1.56 25.11 4.85
C ASN A 90 1.29 25.87 6.15
N LYS A 91 1.06 25.14 7.26
CA LYS A 91 0.91 25.77 8.57
C LYS A 91 2.19 26.53 8.94
N ILE A 92 3.36 25.88 8.90
CA ILE A 92 4.65 26.52 9.24
C ILE A 92 4.90 27.78 8.39
N ALA A 93 4.74 27.67 7.06
CA ALA A 93 4.93 28.80 6.15
C ALA A 93 3.97 29.96 6.45
N SER A 94 2.73 29.67 6.85
CA SER A 94 1.78 30.71 7.27
C SER A 94 2.19 31.40 8.57
N TRP A 95 2.74 30.68 9.56
CA TRP A 95 3.24 31.29 10.80
C TRP A 95 4.42 32.22 10.53
N GLU A 96 5.38 31.78 9.71
CA GLU A 96 6.54 32.59 9.30
C GLU A 96 6.13 33.85 8.54
N TYR A 97 5.07 33.79 7.72
CA TYR A 97 4.51 34.95 7.04
C TYR A 97 3.97 36.00 8.03
N TYR A 98 3.27 35.58 9.09
CA TYR A 98 2.73 36.51 10.09
C TYR A 98 3.78 37.05 11.06
N GLU A 99 4.79 36.25 11.44
CA GLU A 99 5.88 36.71 12.32
C GLU A 99 6.78 37.76 11.64
N ASN A 100 6.98 37.66 10.33
CA ASN A 100 7.82 38.59 9.57
C ASN A 100 7.14 39.95 9.25
N TRP A 101 5.87 40.15 9.61
CA TRP A 101 5.14 41.43 9.40
C TRP A 101 5.20 42.38 10.61
N GLY A 102 5.99 42.05 11.64
CA GLY A 102 6.27 42.93 12.77
C GLY A 102 7.14 44.13 12.39
N TRP A 103 6.51 45.24 11.95
CA TRP A 103 7.20 46.52 11.76
C TRP A 103 8.03 46.89 13.01
N HIS A 104 9.34 47.10 12.83
CA HIS A 104 10.15 47.84 13.80
C HIS A 104 9.62 49.28 13.90
N ARG A 105 8.64 49.51 14.77
CA ARG A 105 8.30 50.87 15.21
C ARG A 105 9.51 51.43 15.92
N LYS A 106 10.33 52.22 15.21
CA LYS A 106 11.33 53.09 15.83
C LYS A 106 10.59 53.95 16.86
N LYS A 107 10.77 53.66 18.14
CA LYS A 107 10.36 54.55 19.23
C LYS A 107 11.08 55.88 19.02
N ARG A 108 10.30 56.95 18.89
CA ARG A 108 10.80 58.33 18.96
C ARG A 108 11.31 58.63 20.37
#